data_AF-A0AAV5UKX7-F1
#
_entry.id   AF-A0AAV5UKX7-F1
#
_cell.length_a   1.000
_cell.length_b   1.000
_cell.length_c   1.000
_cell.angle_alpha   90.00
_cell.angle_beta   90.00
_cell.angle_gamma   90.00
#
_symmetry.space_group_name_H-M   'P 1'
#
loop_
_entity.id
_entity.type
_entity.pdbx_description
1 polymer ?
#
loop_
_entity_poly.entity_id
_entity_poly.type
_entity_poly.pdbx_seq_one_letter_code
_entity_poly.pdbx_strand_id
1 'polypeptide(L)'
;VARKGVVFKSANRFYVDDSIALKSDYQKHMEDKYNVQVENLNLRSKVEAANKINNFVEGATDGKIKNLVKSEEIDDDAKSYLINAIYILGKWNSSFDKNDTFEGIFEGHTKRKNDFMNITGRFNVNMNKDYGTVLILDYKDPNFNNFFFFFLMPNECSNLENMRREITG
;
A
#
# COMPACT_ATOMS: atom_id res chain seq x y z
N VAL A 1 5.50 12.93 -8.93
CA VAL A 1 4.24 13.65 -8.65
C VAL A 1 3.21 13.30 -9.73
N ALA A 2 2.05 12.76 -9.36
CA ALA A 2 1.02 12.28 -10.28
C ALA A 2 0.51 13.40 -11.22
N ARG A 3 0.97 13.42 -12.47
CA ARG A 3 0.58 14.45 -13.45
C ARG A 3 -0.80 14.19 -14.08
N LYS A 4 -1.32 12.96 -14.06
CA LYS A 4 -2.58 12.56 -14.71
C LYS A 4 -3.50 11.69 -13.83
N GLY A 5 -3.54 11.95 -12.52
CA GLY A 5 -4.52 11.30 -11.66
C GLY A 5 -3.93 10.43 -10.56
N VAL A 6 -4.06 9.11 -10.69
CA VAL A 6 -3.51 8.14 -9.76
C VAL A 6 -2.13 7.71 -10.23
N VAL A 7 -1.17 7.74 -9.31
CA VAL A 7 0.09 6.99 -9.43
C VAL A 7 -0.11 5.70 -8.66
N PHE A 8 -0.15 4.59 -9.39
CA PHE A 8 -0.09 3.25 -8.85
C PHE A 8 1.26 2.64 -9.22
N LYS A 9 2.01 2.19 -8.22
CA LYS A 9 3.29 1.52 -8.38
C LYS A 9 3.24 0.22 -7.61
N SER A 10 3.65 -0.86 -8.25
CA SER A 10 3.85 -2.15 -7.61
C SER A 10 5.23 -2.67 -8.00
N ALA A 11 5.94 -3.19 -7.01
CA ALA A 11 7.23 -3.83 -7.16
C ALA A 11 7.11 -5.25 -6.63
N ASN A 12 7.38 -6.23 -7.50
CA ASN A 12 7.43 -7.63 -7.14
C ASN A 12 8.78 -8.19 -7.54
N ARG A 13 9.49 -8.81 -6.60
CA ARG A 13 10.73 -9.52 -6.91
C ARG A 13 10.89 -10.71 -5.99
N PHE A 14 11.38 -11.79 -6.56
CA PHE A 14 11.71 -12.99 -5.82
C PHE A 14 13.23 -13.13 -5.77
N TYR A 15 13.80 -13.01 -4.59
CA TYR A 15 15.22 -13.23 -4.35
C TYR A 15 15.44 -14.65 -3.87
N VAL A 16 16.41 -15.34 -4.46
CA VAL A 16 16.79 -16.72 -4.09
C VAL A 16 18.27 -16.73 -3.73
N ASP A 17 18.63 -17.45 -2.67
CA ASP A 17 20.02 -17.52 -2.23
C ASP A 17 20.95 -18.03 -3.35
N ASP A 18 22.14 -17.45 -3.46
CA ASP A 18 23.12 -17.78 -4.51
C ASP A 18 23.61 -19.24 -4.45
N SER A 19 23.42 -19.95 -3.33
CA SER A 19 23.71 -21.39 -3.26
C SER A 19 22.75 -22.26 -4.09
N ILE A 20 21.65 -21.69 -4.58
CA ILE A 20 20.64 -22.40 -5.38
C ILE A 20 20.76 -21.97 -6.85
N ALA A 21 21.05 -22.94 -7.72
CA ALA A 21 21.06 -22.72 -9.16
C ALA A 21 19.65 -22.49 -9.70
N LEU A 22 19.35 -21.26 -10.12
CA LEU A 22 18.10 -20.92 -10.78
C LEU A 22 18.04 -21.53 -12.19
N LYS A 23 16.93 -22.20 -12.50
CA LYS A 23 16.63 -22.67 -13.86
C LYS A 23 16.09 -21.51 -14.68
N SER A 24 16.65 -21.28 -15.86
CA SER A 24 16.20 -20.25 -16.80
C SER A 24 14.70 -20.35 -17.11
N ASP A 25 14.19 -21.58 -17.27
CA ASP A 25 12.78 -21.83 -17.55
C ASP A 25 11.88 -21.38 -16.39
N TYR A 26 12.34 -21.49 -15.14
CA TYR A 26 11.61 -21.00 -13.98
C TYR A 26 11.58 -19.48 -13.94
N GLN A 27 12.73 -18.83 -14.18
CA GLN A 27 12.80 -17.36 -14.22
C GLN A 27 11.88 -16.80 -15.30
N LYS A 28 11.94 -17.38 -16.51
CA LYS A 28 11.07 -16.98 -17.62
C LYS A 28 9.59 -17.21 -17.29
N HIS A 29 9.24 -18.36 -16.70
CA HIS A 29 7.86 -18.63 -16.30
C HIS A 29 7.32 -17.60 -15.28
N MET A 30 8.15 -17.20 -14.31
CA MET A 30 7.76 -16.23 -13.30
C MET A 30 7.57 -14.82 -13.89
N GLU A 31 8.43 -14.44 -14.82
CA GLU A 31 8.31 -13.17 -15.54
C GLU A 31 7.08 -13.15 -16.46
N ASP A 32 6.92 -14.17 -17.32
CA ASP A 32 5.84 -14.24 -18.30
C ASP A 32 4.46 -14.35 -17.65
N LYS A 33 4.32 -15.13 -16.57
CA LYS A 33 3.02 -15.43 -15.96
C LYS A 33 2.62 -14.47 -14.85
N TYR A 34 3.58 -14.00 -14.07
CA TYR A 34 3.30 -13.21 -12.87
C TYR A 34 3.93 -11.81 -12.90
N ASN A 35 4.69 -11.47 -13.95
CA ASN A 35 5.45 -10.23 -14.04
C ASN A 35 6.37 -10.05 -12.81
N VAL A 36 6.96 -11.16 -12.33
CA VAL A 36 7.90 -11.20 -11.21
C VAL A 36 9.26 -11.60 -11.72
N GLN A 37 10.24 -10.73 -11.50
CA GLN A 37 11.63 -11.06 -11.75
C GLN A 37 12.18 -11.93 -10.62
N VAL A 38 12.88 -12.99 -10.99
CA VAL A 38 13.57 -13.88 -10.05
C VAL A 38 15.08 -13.69 -10.19
N GLU A 39 15.74 -13.34 -9.10
CA GLU A 39 17.16 -13.03 -9.08
C GLU A 39 17.86 -13.78 -7.95
N ASN A 40 19.08 -14.25 -8.24
CA ASN A 40 19.98 -14.74 -7.21
C ASN A 40 20.52 -13.56 -6.37
N LEU A 41 20.51 -13.72 -5.05
CA LEU A 41 21.09 -12.78 -4.09
C LEU A 41 21.85 -13.54 -2.99
N ASN A 42 23.11 -13.19 -2.75
CA ASN A 42 23.86 -13.70 -1.60
C ASN A 42 23.22 -13.21 -0.28
N LEU A 43 22.38 -14.05 0.34
CA LEU A 43 21.67 -13.70 1.57
C LEU A 43 22.58 -13.73 2.81
N ARG A 44 23.76 -14.36 2.72
CA ARG A 44 24.74 -14.38 3.82
C ARG A 44 25.40 -13.01 4.04
N SER A 45 25.55 -12.23 2.97
CA SER A 45 25.99 -10.83 3.07
C SER A 45 24.82 -9.93 3.48
N LYS A 46 24.31 -10.08 4.71
CA LYS A 46 23.04 -9.46 5.15
C LYS A 46 22.92 -7.96 4.88
N VAL A 47 23.99 -7.19 5.11
CA VAL A 47 24.02 -5.74 4.84
C VAL A 47 23.85 -5.45 3.35
N GLU A 48 24.58 -6.16 2.49
CA GLU A 48 24.49 -5.99 1.04
C GLU A 48 23.14 -6.45 0.50
N ALA A 49 22.64 -7.57 1.01
CA ALA A 49 21.33 -8.11 0.65
C ALA A 49 20.19 -7.14 1.01
N ALA A 50 20.17 -6.63 2.24
CA ALA A 50 19.21 -5.63 2.68
C ALA A 50 19.29 -4.36 1.82
N ASN A 51 20.50 -3.86 1.54
CA ASN A 51 20.70 -2.71 0.67
C ASN A 51 20.16 -2.96 -0.75
N LYS A 52 20.40 -4.14 -1.33
CA LYS A 52 19.91 -4.48 -2.68
C LYS A 52 18.38 -4.56 -2.73
N ILE A 53 17.76 -5.16 -1.72
CA ILE A 53 16.30 -5.20 -1.59
C ILE A 53 15.73 -3.78 -1.44
N ASN A 54 16.30 -2.99 -0.53
CA ASN A 54 15.83 -1.63 -0.26
C ASN A 54 15.99 -0.71 -1.48
N ASN A 55 17.11 -0.78 -2.19
CA ASN A 55 17.33 0.00 -3.41
C ASN A 55 16.35 -0.37 -4.52
N PHE A 56 16.03 -1.67 -4.68
CA PHE A 56 15.02 -2.11 -5.63
C PHE A 56 13.64 -1.51 -5.31
N VAL A 57 13.21 -1.62 -4.05
CA VAL A 57 11.91 -1.11 -3.59
C VAL A 57 11.85 0.41 -3.67
N GLU A 58 12.92 1.09 -3.28
CA GLU A 58 13.02 2.54 -3.32
C GLU A 58 12.93 3.06 -4.77
N GLY A 59 13.66 2.44 -5.69
CA GLY A 59 13.61 2.77 -7.11
C GLY A 59 12.23 2.53 -7.72
N ALA A 60 11.59 1.40 -7.38
CA ALA A 60 10.27 1.05 -7.91
C ALA A 60 9.12 1.91 -7.35
N THR A 61 9.32 2.55 -6.19
CA THR A 61 8.32 3.37 -5.49
C THR A 61 8.61 4.87 -5.56
N ASP A 62 9.47 5.32 -6.48
CA ASP A 62 9.88 6.73 -6.62
C ASP A 62 10.39 7.34 -5.30
N GLY A 63 11.12 6.55 -4.50
CA GLY A 63 11.67 6.99 -3.23
C GLY A 63 10.69 7.02 -2.05
N LYS A 64 9.49 6.44 -2.19
CA LYS A 64 8.42 6.55 -1.19
C LYS A 64 8.46 5.45 -0.14
N ILE A 65 8.91 4.26 -0.51
CA ILE A 65 9.16 3.18 0.43
C ILE A 65 10.68 3.00 0.49
N LYS A 66 11.24 3.21 1.68
CA LYS A 66 12.67 3.10 1.96
C LYS A 66 12.87 2.20 3.16
N ASN A 67 14.05 1.57 3.23
CA ASN A 67 14.42 0.72 4.36
C ASN A 67 13.34 -0.32 4.69
N LEU A 68 12.83 -1.00 3.65
CA LEU A 68 11.80 -2.03 3.78
C LEU A 68 12.24 -3.15 4.72
N VAL A 69 13.51 -3.56 4.60
CA VAL A 69 14.13 -4.60 5.43
C VAL A 69 15.43 -4.09 6.04
N LYS A 70 15.70 -4.49 7.27
CA LYS A 70 16.98 -4.29 7.95
C LYS A 70 17.86 -5.52 7.78
N SER A 71 19.17 -5.34 7.90
CA SER A 71 20.12 -6.46 7.85
C SER A 71 19.86 -7.51 8.92
N GLU A 72 19.40 -7.09 10.09
CA GLU A 72 19.12 -7.99 11.22
C GLU A 72 17.87 -8.85 10.99
N GLU A 73 17.02 -8.48 10.03
CA GLU A 73 15.77 -9.19 9.67
C GLU A 73 16.00 -10.25 8.58
N ILE A 74 17.23 -10.37 8.06
CA ILE A 74 17.60 -11.42 7.12
C ILE A 74 18.09 -12.65 7.91
N ASP A 75 17.36 -13.75 7.77
CA ASP A 75 17.67 -15.01 8.46
C ASP A 75 18.90 -15.69 7.84
N ASP A 76 19.74 -16.29 8.69
CA ASP A 76 20.99 -16.94 8.25
C ASP A 76 20.77 -18.18 7.37
N ASP A 77 19.62 -18.82 7.50
CA ASP A 77 19.21 -20.01 6.77
C ASP A 77 18.18 -19.75 5.67
N ALA A 78 17.80 -18.48 5.46
CA ALA A 78 16.88 -18.08 4.40
C ALA A 78 17.34 -18.60 3.04
N LYS A 79 16.42 -19.23 2.32
CA LYS A 79 16.64 -19.70 0.94
C LYS A 79 16.07 -18.77 -0.10
N SER A 80 15.11 -17.93 0.29
CA SER A 80 14.46 -16.99 -0.60
C SER A 80 13.65 -15.95 0.14
N TYR A 81 13.44 -14.80 -0.48
CA TYR A 81 12.49 -13.76 -0.06
C TYR A 81 11.60 -13.34 -1.22
N LEU A 82 10.29 -13.28 -0.99
CA LEU A 82 9.35 -12.62 -1.89
C LEU A 82 9.12 -11.19 -1.39
N ILE A 83 9.49 -10.22 -2.23
CA ILE A 83 9.33 -8.81 -1.95
C ILE A 83 8.15 -8.29 -2.75
N ASN A 84 7.16 -7.74 -2.02
CA ASN A 84 6.05 -6.99 -2.59
C ASN A 84 6.03 -5.60 -1.97
N ALA A 85 5.98 -4.58 -2.81
CA ALA A 85 5.78 -3.19 -2.38
C ALA A 85 4.75 -2.52 -3.27
N ILE A 86 3.78 -1.84 -2.66
CA ILE A 86 2.71 -1.12 -3.36
C ILE A 86 2.69 0.33 -2.86
N TYR A 87 2.73 1.27 -3.79
CA TYR A 87 2.60 2.70 -3.53
C TYR A 87 1.47 3.28 -4.37
N ILE A 88 0.56 3.99 -3.69
CA ILE A 88 -0.59 4.64 -4.31
C ILE A 88 -0.59 6.11 -3.90
N LEU A 89 -0.69 6.98 -4.90
CA LEU A 89 -0.93 8.41 -4.71
C LEU A 89 -1.94 8.89 -5.74
N GLY A 90 -3.17 9.13 -5.29
CA GLY A 90 -4.25 9.65 -6.12
C GLY A 90 -4.56 11.12 -5.83
N LYS A 91 -5.02 11.83 -6.87
CA LYS A 91 -5.71 13.11 -6.70
C LYS A 91 -7.21 12.83 -6.58
N TRP A 92 -7.89 13.44 -5.62
CA TRP A 92 -9.35 13.32 -5.55
C TRP A 92 -10.02 13.97 -6.76
N ASN A 93 -11.11 13.36 -7.24
CA ASN A 93 -11.96 13.97 -8.27
C ASN A 93 -12.58 15.27 -7.74
N SER A 94 -13.14 15.21 -6.54
CA SER A 94 -13.55 16.37 -5.74
C SER A 94 -12.46 16.67 -4.72
N SER A 95 -11.58 17.63 -5.02
CA SER A 95 -10.45 18.00 -4.14
C SER A 95 -10.90 18.89 -2.97
N PHE A 96 -10.28 18.69 -1.81
CA PHE A 96 -10.48 19.51 -0.62
C PHE A 96 -9.72 20.85 -0.76
N ASP A 97 -10.37 21.96 -0.41
CA ASP A 97 -9.67 23.23 -0.27
C ASP A 97 -8.81 23.19 1.01
N LYS A 98 -7.56 23.63 0.91
CA LYS A 98 -6.66 23.71 2.05
C LYS A 98 -7.13 24.74 3.08
N ASN A 99 -7.84 25.78 2.64
CA ASN A 99 -8.38 26.82 3.53
C ASN A 99 -9.53 26.32 4.39
N ASP A 100 -10.21 25.26 3.95
CA ASP A 100 -11.28 24.60 4.70
C ASP A 100 -10.76 23.51 5.64
N THR A 101 -9.44 23.28 5.68
CA THR A 101 -8.82 22.35 6.63
C THR A 101 -8.70 23.00 8.00
N PHE A 102 -9.17 22.33 9.05
CA PHE A 102 -9.18 22.86 10.41
C PHE A 102 -8.65 21.85 11.42
N GLU A 103 -8.07 22.33 12.53
CA GLU A 103 -7.65 21.48 13.64
C GLU A 103 -8.88 20.95 14.40
N GLY A 104 -8.94 19.65 14.61
CA GLY A 104 -9.96 18.98 15.41
C GLY A 104 -9.38 17.90 16.31
N ILE A 105 -10.22 17.31 17.16
CA ILE A 105 -9.85 16.17 18.01
C ILE A 105 -10.29 14.88 17.31
N PHE A 106 -9.33 13.99 17.01
CA PHE A 106 -9.61 12.64 16.56
C PHE A 106 -9.74 11.70 17.76
N GLU A 107 -10.93 11.12 17.92
CA GLU A 107 -11.31 10.19 18.98
C GLU A 107 -10.92 8.75 18.57
N GLY A 108 -9.62 8.46 18.52
CA GLY A 108 -9.09 7.11 18.28
C GLY A 108 -8.89 6.31 19.59
N HIS A 109 -8.01 5.30 19.55
CA HIS A 109 -7.55 4.61 20.77
C HIS A 109 -6.97 5.61 21.79
N THR A 110 -6.34 6.67 21.30
CA THR A 110 -5.98 7.84 22.10
C THR A 110 -6.51 9.10 21.43
N LYS A 111 -6.97 10.05 22.25
CA LYS A 111 -7.38 11.37 21.77
C LYS A 111 -6.16 12.13 21.29
N ARG A 112 -6.23 12.70 20.08
CA ARG A 112 -5.16 13.51 19.52
C ARG A 112 -5.70 14.63 18.64
N LYS A 113 -4.96 15.72 18.56
CA LYS A 113 -5.23 16.82 17.63
C LYS A 113 -4.76 16.45 16.24
N ASN A 114 -5.60 16.70 15.24
CA ASN A 114 -5.35 16.39 13.83
C ASN A 114 -5.93 17.47 12.94
N ASP A 115 -5.37 17.64 11.75
CA ASP A 115 -5.97 18.44 10.68
C ASP A 115 -7.07 17.64 9.98
N PHE A 116 -8.29 18.16 10.01
CA PHE A 116 -9.46 17.59 9.33
C PHE A 116 -9.71 18.32 8.03
N MET A 117 -9.62 17.59 6.91
CA MET A 117 -10.03 18.11 5.61
C MET A 117 -11.56 18.20 5.57
N ASN A 118 -12.11 19.28 5.00
CA ASN A 118 -13.54 19.51 4.90
C ASN A 118 -13.97 19.79 3.46
N ILE A 119 -15.11 19.24 3.06
CA ILE A 119 -15.75 19.52 1.77
C ILE A 119 -17.25 19.27 1.88
N THR A 120 -18.05 20.14 1.25
CA THR A 120 -19.50 19.94 1.11
C THR A 120 -19.84 19.64 -0.34
N GLY A 121 -20.60 18.58 -0.58
CA GLY A 121 -20.95 18.15 -1.93
C GLY A 121 -21.88 16.94 -1.95
N ARG A 122 -22.19 16.47 -3.17
CA ARG A 122 -22.91 15.22 -3.38
C ARG A 122 -21.90 14.09 -3.58
N PHE A 123 -21.99 13.06 -2.75
CA PHE A 123 -21.08 11.92 -2.77
C PHE A 123 -21.86 10.62 -2.69
N ASN A 124 -21.21 9.54 -3.12
CA ASN A 124 -21.74 8.19 -2.97
C ASN A 124 -21.61 7.78 -1.50
N VAL A 125 -22.75 7.67 -0.81
CA VAL A 125 -22.82 7.32 0.61
C VAL A 125 -23.83 6.18 0.79
N ASN A 126 -23.42 5.15 1.52
CA ASN A 126 -24.31 4.09 1.98
C ASN A 126 -24.36 4.12 3.51
N MET A 127 -25.54 4.18 4.09
CA MET A 127 -25.72 4.18 5.54
C MET A 127 -26.40 2.88 5.94
N ASN A 128 -25.82 2.20 6.93
CA ASN A 128 -26.36 0.97 7.47
C ASN A 128 -26.40 1.03 8.99
N LYS A 129 -27.51 0.55 9.57
CA LYS A 129 -27.74 0.58 11.02
C LYS A 129 -26.84 -0.38 11.80
N ASP A 130 -26.36 -1.44 11.17
CA ASP A 130 -25.59 -2.50 11.81
C ASP A 130 -24.09 -2.15 11.82
N TYR A 131 -23.55 -1.69 10.69
CA TYR A 131 -22.10 -1.44 10.53
C TYR A 131 -21.69 0.03 10.32
N GLY A 132 -22.63 0.95 10.12
CA GLY A 132 -22.34 2.39 10.03
C GLY A 132 -22.38 2.96 8.61
N THR A 133 -21.62 4.03 8.37
CA THR A 133 -21.65 4.81 7.12
C THR A 133 -20.44 4.51 6.25
N VAL A 134 -20.68 4.16 4.99
CA VAL A 134 -19.66 4.04 3.94
C VAL A 134 -19.72 5.27 3.04
N LEU A 135 -18.65 6.04 3.00
CA LEU A 135 -18.44 7.16 2.06
C LEU A 135 -17.46 6.71 0.97
N ILE A 136 -17.81 6.90 -0.30
CA ILE A 136 -16.94 6.59 -1.43
C ILE A 136 -16.49 7.90 -2.08
N LEU A 137 -15.17 8.09 -2.19
CA LEU A 137 -14.54 9.21 -2.88
C LEU A 137 -13.75 8.72 -4.08
N ASP A 138 -14.08 9.24 -5.26
CA ASP A 138 -13.39 8.89 -6.49
C ASP A 138 -12.05 9.62 -6.62
N TYR A 139 -11.06 8.92 -7.16
CA TYR A 139 -9.86 9.57 -7.66
C TYR A 139 -10.10 10.14 -9.05
N LYS A 140 -9.44 11.26 -9.35
CA LYS A 140 -9.39 11.87 -10.67
C LYS A 140 -8.48 11.03 -11.54
N ASP A 141 -8.98 10.04 -12.26
CA ASP A 141 -8.16 9.26 -13.19
C ASP A 141 -8.87 9.05 -14.54
N PRO A 142 -8.29 9.50 -15.68
CA PRO A 142 -8.88 9.29 -16.99
C PRO A 142 -8.66 7.86 -17.54
N ASN A 143 -7.75 7.08 -16.97
CA ASN A 143 -7.39 5.74 -17.43
C ASN A 143 -7.99 4.63 -16.57
N PHE A 144 -8.28 4.92 -15.29
CA PHE A 144 -8.96 3.99 -14.39
C PHE A 144 -10.41 4.43 -14.18
N ASN A 145 -11.32 3.89 -15.00
CA ASN A 145 -12.75 3.96 -14.67
C ASN A 145 -12.97 3.22 -13.35
N ASN A 146 -13.41 3.93 -12.32
CA ASN A 146 -13.75 3.41 -10.98
C ASN A 146 -12.57 3.14 -10.02
N PHE A 147 -11.49 3.92 -10.04
CA PHE A 147 -10.55 3.92 -8.91
C PHE A 147 -11.06 4.86 -7.80
N PHE A 148 -11.49 4.29 -6.69
CA PHE A 148 -12.06 5.02 -5.56
C PHE A 148 -11.43 4.58 -4.25
N PHE A 149 -11.56 5.44 -3.23
CA PHE A 149 -11.31 5.09 -1.86
C PHE A 149 -12.64 5.12 -1.11
N PHE A 150 -12.91 4.09 -0.31
CA PHE A 150 -14.08 4.11 0.58
C PHE A 150 -13.64 4.25 2.03
N PHE A 151 -14.35 5.09 2.76
CA PHE A 151 -14.22 5.28 4.19
C PHE A 151 -15.39 4.59 4.85
N LEU A 152 -15.11 3.66 5.77
CA LEU A 152 -16.12 3.08 6.65
C LEU A 152 -16.02 3.77 8.00
N MET A 153 -17.09 4.47 8.38
CA MET A 153 -17.26 5.09 9.68
C MET A 153 -18.22 4.24 10.51
N PRO A 154 -17.72 3.51 11.53
CA PRO A 154 -18.55 2.75 12.47
C PRO A 154 -19.61 3.62 13.16
N ASN A 155 -20.72 3.01 13.62
CA ASN A 155 -21.62 3.67 14.55
C ASN A 155 -20.92 3.89 15.91
N GLU A 156 -21.37 4.86 16.71
CA GLU A 156 -20.71 5.25 17.98
C GLU A 156 -20.56 4.08 18.98
N CYS A 157 -21.47 3.10 18.95
CA CYS A 157 -21.42 1.91 19.81
C CYS A 157 -20.72 0.69 19.17
N SER A 158 -20.22 0.83 17.94
CA SER A 158 -19.56 -0.24 17.20
C SER A 158 -18.07 -0.31 17.56
N ASN A 159 -17.54 -1.52 17.66
CA ASN A 159 -16.11 -1.76 17.88
C ASN A 159 -15.43 -2.09 16.55
N LEU A 160 -14.38 -1.34 16.20
CA LEU A 160 -13.59 -1.57 14.97
C LEU A 160 -13.04 -3.00 14.87
N GLU A 161 -12.66 -3.63 15.99
CA GLU A 161 -12.19 -5.02 16.00
C GLU A 161 -13.31 -6.03 15.69
N ASN A 162 -14.53 -5.77 16.15
CA ASN A 162 -15.67 -6.62 15.82
C ASN A 162 -16.03 -6.47 14.34
N MET A 163 -16.07 -5.23 13.85
CA MET A 163 -16.31 -4.96 12.43
C MET A 163 -15.25 -5.61 11.54
N ARG A 164 -13.97 -5.56 11.94
CA ARG A 164 -12.88 -6.23 11.20
C ARG A 164 -13.11 -7.75 11.07
N ARG A 165 -13.73 -8.40 12.06
CA ARG A 165 -14.05 -9.84 12.02
C ARG A 165 -15.24 -10.16 11.11
N GLU A 166 -16.15 -9.21 10.94
CA GLU A 166 -17.38 -9.37 10.15
C GLU A 166 -17.17 -9.06 8.66
N ILE A 167 -16.12 -8.30 8.32
CA ILE A 167 -15.72 -8.09 6.92
C ILE A 167 -15.23 -9.43 6.35
N THR A 168 -16.10 -10.05 5.56
CA THR A 168 -15.79 -11.24 4.75
C THR A 168 -15.70 -10.81 3.28
N GLY A 169 -14.68 -11.31 2.58
CA GLY A 169 -14.39 -10.99 1.18
C GLY A 169 -14.95 -12.02 0.21
#